data_AF-X0T689-F1
#
_entry.id   AF-X0T689-F1
#
_cell.length_a   1.000
_cell.length_b   1.000
_cell.length_c   1.000
_cell.angle_alpha   90.00
_cell.angle_beta   90.00
_cell.angle_gamma   90.00
#
_symmetry.space_group_name_H-M   'P 1'
#
loop_
_entity.id
_entity.type
_entity.pdbx_description
1 polymer ?
#
loop_
_entity_poly.entity_id
_entity_poly.type
_entity_poly.pdbx_seq_one_letter_code
_entity_poly.pdbx_strand_id
1 'polypeptide(L)'
;PGIKGKPLGELKPYVNAWHGRALPNIVNARDFIDEWEDFCESWGKVRYAKGEGAMVEVLERAKAAPDAAAIEEYESEKMGVLVALCRELQRDAGDQPFFLSSPLAGRLLEMKPMRAWRWLRLLCVDGPHGKPVLRLVKRGNQKDANEYQYLGELSQGSDVGPKPRGEI
;
A
#
# COMPACT_ATOMS: atom_id res chain seq x y z
N PRO A 1 -21.32 -11.26 -5.66
CA PRO A 1 -22.12 -10.99 -4.43
C PRO A 1 -21.20 -10.70 -3.23
N GLY A 2 -21.39 -9.55 -2.58
CA GLY A 2 -20.62 -9.19 -1.39
C GLY A 2 -21.02 -10.05 -0.19
N ILE A 3 -20.05 -10.74 0.42
CA ILE A 3 -20.25 -11.58 1.63
C ILE A 3 -19.98 -10.81 2.93
N LYS A 4 -19.57 -9.54 2.82
CA LYS A 4 -19.22 -8.66 3.94
C LYS A 4 -20.46 -8.39 4.82
N GLY A 5 -20.33 -8.59 6.13
CA GLY A 5 -21.37 -8.30 7.12
C GLY A 5 -22.50 -9.34 7.21
N LYS A 6 -22.45 -10.44 6.44
CA LYS A 6 -23.42 -11.52 6.58
C LYS A 6 -23.22 -12.30 7.89
N PRO A 7 -24.31 -12.77 8.54
CA PRO A 7 -24.22 -13.68 9.68
C PRO A 7 -23.39 -14.92 9.34
N LEU A 8 -22.61 -15.43 10.31
CA LEU A 8 -21.76 -16.61 10.10
C LEU A 8 -22.56 -17.82 9.58
N GLY A 9 -23.81 -17.99 10.01
CA GLY A 9 -24.68 -19.06 9.49
C GLY A 9 -24.92 -19.01 7.98
N GLU A 10 -24.96 -17.81 7.39
CA GLU A 10 -25.08 -17.62 5.93
C GLU A 10 -23.76 -17.90 5.20
N LEU A 11 -22.63 -17.83 5.89
CA LEU A 11 -21.30 -18.05 5.31
C LEU A 11 -20.91 -19.54 5.31
N LYS A 12 -21.46 -20.32 6.25
CA LYS A 12 -21.17 -21.76 6.42
C LYS A 12 -21.31 -22.59 5.13
N PRO A 13 -22.35 -22.42 4.29
CA PRO A 13 -22.47 -23.18 3.05
C PRO A 13 -21.35 -22.87 2.04
N TYR A 14 -20.89 -21.62 1.97
CA TYR A 14 -19.81 -21.21 1.08
C TYR A 14 -18.46 -21.78 1.53
N VAL A 15 -18.19 -21.74 2.83
CA VAL A 15 -16.95 -22.31 3.39
C VAL A 15 -16.94 -23.82 3.26
N ASN A 16 -18.08 -24.50 3.45
CA ASN A 16 -18.19 -25.94 3.22
C ASN A 16 -17.95 -26.31 1.75
N ALA A 17 -18.52 -25.55 0.81
CA ALA A 17 -18.29 -25.76 -0.61
C ALA A 17 -16.83 -25.50 -1.01
N TRP A 18 -16.17 -24.51 -0.40
CA TRP A 18 -14.75 -24.24 -0.60
C TRP A 18 -13.88 -25.38 -0.02
N HIS A 19 -14.14 -25.81 1.21
CA HIS A 19 -13.44 -26.90 1.88
C HIS A 19 -13.50 -28.19 1.06
N GLY A 20 -14.70 -28.60 0.62
CA GLY A 20 -14.88 -29.77 -0.22
C GLY A 20 -14.11 -29.73 -1.55
N ARG A 21 -13.95 -28.54 -2.15
CA ARG A 21 -13.14 -28.35 -3.38
C ARG A 21 -11.64 -28.31 -3.11
N ALA A 22 -11.25 -27.87 -1.92
CA ALA A 22 -9.85 -27.75 -1.52
C ALA A 22 -9.26 -29.08 -1.03
N LEU A 23 -10.09 -29.97 -0.46
CA LEU A 23 -9.70 -31.27 0.10
C LEU A 23 -8.68 -32.07 -0.76
N PRO A 24 -8.87 -32.24 -2.09
CA PRO A 24 -7.95 -33.03 -2.90
C PRO A 24 -6.53 -32.44 -3.00
N ASN A 25 -6.37 -31.15 -2.67
CA ASN A 25 -5.13 -30.39 -2.85
C ASN A 25 -4.41 -30.10 -1.53
N ILE A 26 -4.94 -30.53 -0.38
CA ILE A 26 -4.36 -30.27 0.94
C ILE A 26 -3.81 -31.57 1.51
N VAL A 27 -2.47 -31.64 1.64
CA VAL A 27 -1.80 -32.74 2.34
C VAL A 27 -2.06 -32.55 3.84
N ASN A 28 -2.76 -33.51 4.46
CA ASN A 28 -3.29 -33.46 5.84
C ASN A 28 -4.44 -32.47 6.04
N ALA A 29 -5.48 -32.58 5.21
CA ALA A 29 -6.69 -31.78 5.40
C ALA A 29 -7.33 -32.04 6.77
N ARG A 30 -7.59 -30.95 7.51
CA ARG A 30 -8.38 -30.98 8.74
C ARG A 30 -9.86 -31.19 8.41
N ASP A 31 -10.61 -31.61 9.42
CA ASP A 31 -12.05 -31.75 9.25
C ASP A 31 -12.71 -30.37 9.03
N PHE A 32 -13.96 -30.38 8.58
CA PHE A 32 -14.67 -29.14 8.30
C PHE A 32 -14.94 -28.32 9.57
N ILE A 33 -15.05 -28.94 10.75
CA ILE A 33 -15.33 -28.25 12.00
C ILE A 33 -14.13 -27.42 12.44
N ASP A 34 -12.93 -27.99 12.38
CA ASP A 34 -11.67 -27.28 12.67
C ASP A 34 -11.47 -26.08 11.74
N GLU A 35 -11.71 -26.28 10.43
CA GLU A 35 -11.61 -25.20 9.44
C GLU A 35 -12.71 -24.13 9.61
N TRP A 36 -13.89 -24.54 10.08
CA TRP A 36 -14.99 -23.63 10.37
C TRP A 36 -14.74 -22.79 11.63
N GLU A 37 -14.12 -23.36 12.66
CA GLU A 37 -13.68 -22.62 13.85
C GLU A 37 -12.67 -21.53 13.48
N ASP A 38 -11.61 -21.88 12.75
CA ASP A 38 -10.59 -20.95 12.28
C ASP A 38 -11.20 -19.82 11.43
N PHE A 39 -12.17 -20.16 10.57
CA PHE A 39 -12.90 -19.19 9.78
C PHE A 39 -13.67 -18.22 10.67
N CYS A 40 -14.43 -18.72 11.66
CA CYS A 40 -15.20 -17.87 12.58
C CYS A 40 -14.29 -16.89 13.35
N GLU A 41 -13.16 -17.37 13.87
CA GLU A 41 -12.21 -16.54 14.61
C GLU A 41 -11.59 -15.46 13.72
N SER A 42 -11.22 -15.82 12.49
CA SER A 42 -10.56 -14.93 11.55
C SER A 42 -11.53 -13.94 10.88
N TRP A 43 -12.76 -14.35 10.61
CA TRP A 43 -13.76 -13.55 9.89
C TRP A 43 -14.12 -12.28 10.66
N GLY A 44 -14.24 -12.35 11.99
CA GLY A 44 -14.46 -11.18 12.84
C GLY A 44 -13.34 -10.13 12.77
N LYS A 45 -12.14 -10.53 12.32
CA LYS A 45 -10.97 -9.65 12.16
C LYS A 45 -10.89 -9.02 10.76
N VAL A 46 -11.71 -9.46 9.80
CA VAL A 46 -11.69 -8.96 8.41
C VAL A 46 -12.34 -7.58 8.33
N ARG A 47 -11.54 -6.55 8.04
CA ARG A 47 -12.02 -5.16 7.91
C ARG A 47 -12.42 -4.80 6.48
N TYR A 48 -11.77 -5.39 5.49
CA TYR A 48 -11.97 -5.10 4.07
C TYR A 48 -12.13 -6.40 3.28
N ALA A 49 -13.05 -6.42 2.33
CA ALA A 49 -13.16 -7.56 1.43
C ALA A 49 -11.91 -7.65 0.53
N LYS A 50 -11.69 -8.80 -0.08
CA LYS A 50 -10.60 -8.97 -1.05
C LYS A 50 -10.80 -8.00 -2.22
N GLY A 51 -9.80 -7.14 -2.46
CA GLY A 51 -9.87 -6.10 -3.49
C GLY A 51 -10.53 -4.81 -3.04
N GLU A 52 -10.86 -4.67 -1.76
CA GLU A 52 -11.33 -3.43 -1.14
C GLU A 52 -10.32 -2.96 -0.08
N GLY A 53 -10.47 -1.69 0.33
CA GLY A 53 -9.85 -1.14 1.53
C GLY A 53 -9.00 0.10 1.29
N ALA A 54 -8.44 0.62 2.37
CA ALA A 54 -7.74 1.91 2.37
C ALA A 54 -6.70 2.02 1.24
N MET A 55 -5.98 0.93 0.93
CA MET A 55 -5.00 0.97 -0.16
C MET A 55 -5.58 1.10 -1.57
N VAL A 56 -6.78 0.61 -1.80
CA VAL A 56 -7.44 0.77 -3.09
C VAL A 56 -7.84 2.23 -3.26
N GLU A 57 -8.40 2.86 -2.22
CA GLU A 57 -8.76 4.28 -2.22
C GLU A 57 -7.53 5.17 -2.44
N VAL A 58 -6.41 4.89 -1.76
CA VAL A 58 -5.14 5.61 -1.96
C VAL A 58 -4.64 5.45 -3.40
N LEU A 59 -4.72 4.24 -3.97
CA LEU A 59 -4.33 3.98 -5.35
C LEU A 59 -5.21 4.74 -6.35
N GLU A 60 -6.52 4.79 -6.14
CA GLU A 60 -7.42 5.53 -7.03
C GLU A 60 -7.14 7.05 -6.97
N ARG A 61 -6.85 7.61 -5.79
CA ARG A 61 -6.37 9.00 -5.68
C ARG A 61 -5.07 9.22 -6.47
N ALA A 62 -4.12 8.29 -6.35
CA ALA A 62 -2.85 8.36 -7.07
C ALA A 62 -3.01 8.27 -8.60
N LYS A 63 -3.94 7.44 -9.09
CA LYS A 63 -4.26 7.34 -10.52
C LYS A 63 -5.00 8.56 -11.06
N ALA A 64 -5.82 9.20 -10.25
CA ALA A 64 -6.56 10.40 -10.64
C ALA A 64 -5.63 11.62 -10.83
N ALA A 65 -4.50 11.67 -10.13
CA ALA A 65 -3.51 12.74 -10.22
C ALA A 65 -2.07 12.19 -10.22
N PRO A 66 -1.66 11.49 -11.29
CA PRO A 66 -0.31 10.94 -11.39
C PRO A 66 0.72 12.06 -11.50
N ASP A 67 1.97 11.78 -11.11
CA ASP A 67 3.05 12.76 -11.19
C ASP A 67 3.52 12.97 -12.64
N ALA A 68 3.24 14.13 -13.21
CA ALA A 68 3.54 14.42 -14.61
C ALA A 68 5.04 14.48 -14.91
N ALA A 69 5.85 15.01 -13.98
CA ALA A 69 7.30 15.09 -14.15
C ALA A 69 7.93 13.69 -14.20
N ALA A 70 7.48 12.78 -13.33
CA ALA A 70 7.90 11.38 -13.36
C ALA A 70 7.46 10.64 -14.63
N ILE A 71 6.28 10.98 -15.19
CA ILE A 71 5.82 10.40 -16.45
C ILE A 71 6.74 10.84 -17.59
N GLU A 72 7.05 12.13 -17.66
CA GLU A 72 7.88 12.71 -18.71
C GLU A 72 9.32 12.17 -18.63
N GLU A 73 9.94 12.24 -17.45
CA GLU A 73 11.36 11.90 -17.29
C GLU A 73 11.66 10.40 -17.42
N TYR A 74 10.77 9.54 -16.94
CA TYR A 74 10.94 8.08 -17.01
C TYR A 74 10.14 7.42 -18.14
N GLU A 75 9.46 8.21 -18.97
CA GLU A 75 8.59 7.75 -20.05
C GLU A 75 7.61 6.65 -19.59
N SER A 76 7.05 6.81 -18.38
CA SER A 76 6.26 5.74 -17.76
C SER A 76 5.12 6.24 -16.87
N GLU A 77 3.88 6.02 -17.33
CA GLU A 77 2.66 6.26 -16.55
C GLU A 77 2.68 5.55 -15.19
N LYS A 78 3.13 4.29 -15.16
CA LYS A 78 3.23 3.52 -13.91
C LYS A 78 4.21 4.13 -12.91
N MET A 79 5.25 4.83 -13.39
CA MET A 79 6.16 5.55 -12.50
C MET A 79 5.48 6.79 -11.93
N GLY A 80 4.78 7.56 -12.76
CA GLY A 80 3.94 8.68 -12.30
C GLY A 80 2.93 8.28 -11.23
N VAL A 81 2.25 7.15 -11.43
CA VAL A 81 1.32 6.60 -10.43
C VAL A 81 2.05 6.14 -9.18
N LEU A 82 3.24 5.55 -9.28
CA LEU A 82 4.02 5.14 -8.10
C LEU A 82 4.46 6.34 -7.25
N VAL A 83 4.93 7.42 -7.89
CA VAL A 83 5.32 8.66 -7.20
C VAL A 83 4.09 9.28 -6.52
N ALA A 84 2.97 9.40 -7.24
CA ALA A 84 1.71 9.88 -6.67
C ALA A 84 1.21 8.98 -5.52
N LEU A 85 1.33 7.66 -5.64
CA LEU A 85 0.97 6.71 -4.58
C LEU A 85 1.79 6.96 -3.31
N CYS A 86 3.09 7.22 -3.43
CA CYS A 86 3.93 7.55 -2.30
C CYS A 86 3.54 8.89 -1.65
N ARG A 87 3.17 9.90 -2.45
CA ARG A 87 2.65 11.17 -1.96
C ARG A 87 1.35 11.00 -1.18
N GLU A 88 0.40 10.23 -1.70
CA GLU A 88 -0.88 9.97 -1.04
C GLU A 88 -0.70 9.17 0.26
N LEU A 89 0.20 8.18 0.27
CA LEU A 89 0.57 7.46 1.49
C LEU A 89 1.19 8.37 2.56
N GLN A 90 2.03 9.33 2.16
CA GLN A 90 2.57 10.32 3.09
C GLN A 90 1.48 11.23 3.64
N ARG A 91 0.52 11.67 2.81
CA ARG A 91 -0.61 12.49 3.27
C ARG A 91 -1.44 11.77 4.33
N ASP A 92 -1.71 10.48 4.14
CA ASP A 92 -2.45 9.67 5.12
C ASP A 92 -1.63 9.43 6.40
N ALA A 93 -0.30 9.34 6.30
CA ALA A 93 0.60 9.15 7.44
C ALA A 93 0.95 10.46 8.19
N GLY A 94 0.65 11.63 7.61
CA GLY A 94 1.03 12.94 8.16
C GLY A 94 2.55 13.12 8.21
N ASP A 95 3.09 13.45 9.38
CA ASP A 95 4.54 13.62 9.59
C ASP A 95 5.29 12.29 9.80
N GLN A 96 4.57 11.18 9.98
CA GLN A 96 5.18 9.88 10.22
C GLN A 96 5.62 9.20 8.90
N PRO A 97 6.63 8.32 8.95
CA PRO A 97 6.94 7.45 7.82
C PRO A 97 5.76 6.55 7.47
N PHE A 98 5.62 6.21 6.19
CA PHE A 98 4.61 5.27 5.70
C PHE A 98 5.25 3.93 5.30
N PHE A 99 4.45 2.86 5.36
CA PHE A 99 4.89 1.52 4.97
C PHE A 99 4.49 1.22 3.52
N LEU A 100 5.45 0.72 2.73
CA LEU A 100 5.14 0.17 1.42
C LEU A 100 6.08 -1.00 1.09
N SER A 101 5.50 -2.19 0.91
CA SER A 101 6.26 -3.38 0.51
C SER A 101 6.28 -3.53 -1.00
N SER A 102 7.39 -4.04 -1.55
CA SER A 102 7.51 -4.31 -2.98
C SER A 102 6.44 -5.30 -3.52
N PRO A 103 6.05 -6.36 -2.78
CA PRO A 103 4.93 -7.21 -3.21
C PRO A 103 3.61 -6.45 -3.30
N LEU A 104 3.33 -5.54 -2.36
CA LEU A 104 2.10 -4.73 -2.40
C LEU A 104 2.14 -3.74 -3.57
N ALA A 105 3.21 -2.97 -3.71
CA ALA A 105 3.39 -2.03 -4.83
C ALA A 105 3.31 -2.75 -6.19
N GLY A 106 3.91 -3.95 -6.30
CA GLY A 106 3.82 -4.78 -7.49
C GLY A 106 2.38 -5.19 -7.83
N ARG A 107 1.58 -5.57 -6.84
CA ARG A 107 0.15 -5.87 -7.06
C ARG A 107 -0.64 -4.63 -7.48
N LEU A 108 -0.45 -3.50 -6.79
CA LEU A 108 -1.19 -2.26 -7.06
C LEU A 108 -0.90 -1.69 -8.47
N LEU A 109 0.32 -1.84 -8.96
CA LEU A 109 0.76 -1.34 -10.27
C LEU A 109 0.84 -2.43 -11.35
N GLU A 110 0.32 -3.64 -11.07
CA GLU A 110 0.32 -4.78 -11.97
C GLU A 110 1.71 -5.07 -12.57
N MET A 111 2.71 -5.23 -11.70
CA MET A 111 4.09 -5.53 -12.07
C MET A 111 4.74 -6.54 -11.13
N LYS A 112 5.82 -7.16 -11.59
CA LYS A 112 6.59 -8.10 -10.76
C LYS A 112 7.16 -7.38 -9.52
N PRO A 113 7.11 -7.98 -8.31
CA PRO A 113 7.61 -7.36 -7.09
C PRO A 113 9.07 -6.90 -7.17
N MET A 114 9.93 -7.63 -7.88
CA MET A 114 11.34 -7.25 -8.08
C MET A 114 11.47 -5.93 -8.86
N ARG A 115 10.59 -5.66 -9.82
CA ARG A 115 10.58 -4.39 -10.57
C ARG A 115 10.11 -3.25 -9.67
N ALA A 116 9.05 -3.45 -8.89
CA ALA A 116 8.59 -2.47 -7.90
C ALA A 116 9.67 -2.14 -6.87
N TRP A 117 10.41 -3.15 -6.38
CA TRP A 117 11.54 -2.92 -5.46
C TRP A 117 12.62 -2.04 -6.10
N ARG A 118 12.99 -2.31 -7.35
CA ARG A 118 13.98 -1.49 -8.07
C ARG A 118 13.50 -0.06 -8.25
N TRP A 119 12.22 0.14 -8.54
CA TRP A 119 11.63 1.48 -8.69
C TRP A 119 11.58 2.24 -7.37
N LEU A 120 11.13 1.61 -6.28
CA LEU A 120 11.19 2.23 -4.94
C LEU A 120 12.63 2.59 -4.54
N ARG A 121 13.60 1.74 -4.89
CA ARG A 121 15.02 2.04 -4.68
C ARG A 121 15.51 3.19 -5.55
N LEU A 122 15.10 3.24 -6.82
CA LEU A 122 15.41 4.34 -7.74
C LEU A 122 14.92 5.66 -7.13
N LEU A 123 13.66 5.73 -6.70
CA LEU A 123 13.07 6.92 -6.08
C LEU A 123 13.77 7.38 -4.78
N CYS A 124 14.60 6.53 -4.17
CA CYS A 124 15.42 6.89 -3.00
C CYS A 124 16.78 7.51 -3.35
N VAL A 125 17.26 7.31 -4.57
CA VAL A 125 18.59 7.77 -5.03
C VAL A 125 18.50 8.77 -6.17
N ASP A 126 17.38 8.77 -6.86
CA ASP A 126 17.04 9.58 -8.02
C ASP A 126 15.53 9.84 -8.01
N GLY A 127 15.05 10.72 -8.87
CA GLY A 127 13.63 11.02 -9.00
C GLY A 127 13.45 12.15 -10.02
N PRO A 128 12.19 12.54 -10.26
CA PRO A 128 11.91 13.66 -11.14
C PRO A 128 12.74 14.89 -10.77
N HIS A 129 13.33 15.54 -11.78
CA HIS A 129 14.27 16.65 -11.66
C HIS A 129 15.63 16.29 -11.04
N GLY A 130 16.05 15.03 -11.17
CA GLY A 130 17.35 14.55 -10.70
C GLY A 130 17.51 14.57 -9.17
N LYS A 131 16.40 14.50 -8.42
CA LYS A 131 16.39 14.53 -6.95
C LYS A 131 15.60 13.35 -6.40
N PRO A 132 16.07 12.71 -5.31
CA PRO A 132 15.30 11.69 -4.62
C PRO A 132 13.92 12.21 -4.17
N VAL A 133 12.88 11.44 -4.45
CA VAL A 133 11.51 11.72 -3.96
C VAL A 133 11.14 10.89 -2.74
N LEU A 134 11.94 9.89 -2.39
CA LEU A 134 11.79 9.09 -1.19
C LEU A 134 13.05 9.13 -0.33
N ARG A 135 12.84 9.05 0.99
CA ARG A 135 13.87 8.67 1.95
C ARG A 135 13.49 7.33 2.55
N LEU A 136 14.39 6.36 2.53
CA LEU A 136 14.22 5.11 3.29
C LEU A 136 14.52 5.40 4.76
N VAL A 137 13.48 5.43 5.60
CA VAL A 137 13.60 5.70 7.03
C VAL A 137 14.04 4.44 7.76
N LYS A 138 13.41 3.31 7.44
CA LYS A 138 13.76 2.01 8.01
C LYS A 138 13.67 0.92 6.97
N ARG A 139 14.72 0.11 6.91
CA ARG A 139 14.74 -1.09 6.08
C ARG A 139 13.95 -2.20 6.77
N GLY A 140 12.96 -2.72 6.05
CA GLY A 140 12.23 -3.91 6.42
C GLY A 140 13.04 -5.19 6.26
N ASN A 141 12.42 -6.31 6.59
CA ASN A 141 13.01 -7.65 6.52
C ASN A 141 11.99 -8.60 5.85
N GLN A 142 12.14 -9.92 6.03
CA GLN A 142 11.20 -10.89 5.43
C GLN A 142 9.77 -10.78 5.99
N LYS A 143 9.60 -10.24 7.20
CA LYS A 143 8.33 -10.07 7.91
C LYS A 143 7.80 -8.63 7.83
N ASP A 144 8.70 -7.65 7.76
CA ASP A 144 8.36 -6.23 7.85
C ASP A 144 8.57 -5.48 6.53
N ALA A 145 7.65 -4.58 6.20
CA ALA A 145 7.81 -3.68 5.06
C ALA A 145 8.86 -2.59 5.35
N ASN A 146 9.39 -1.97 4.29
CA ASN A 146 10.19 -0.76 4.42
C ASN A 146 9.31 0.42 4.85
N GLU A 147 9.89 1.31 5.63
CA GLU A 147 9.30 2.60 5.99
C GLU A 147 9.96 3.71 5.17
N TYR A 148 9.15 4.53 4.54
CA TYR A 148 9.58 5.61 3.66
C TYR A 148 9.02 6.95 4.13
N GLN A 149 9.71 8.02 3.75
CA GLN A 149 9.22 9.38 3.84
C GLN A 149 9.25 10.01 2.44
N TYR A 150 8.16 10.63 2.02
CA TYR A 150 8.08 11.34 0.74
C TYR A 150 8.72 12.73 0.84
N LEU A 151 9.52 13.10 -0.15
CA LEU A 151 10.32 14.33 -0.19
C LEU A 151 9.82 15.37 -1.19
N GLY A 152 8.95 14.96 -2.14
CA GLY A 152 8.62 15.74 -3.35
C GLY A 152 7.87 17.07 -3.14
N GLU A 153 7.30 17.32 -1.96
CA GLU A 153 6.54 18.55 -1.66
C GLU A 153 6.89 19.21 -0.30
N LEU A 154 7.94 18.77 0.41
CA LEU A 154 8.31 19.33 1.73
C LEU A 154 9.32 20.49 1.69
N SER A 155 9.57 21.09 0.52
CA SER A 155 10.45 22.27 0.39
C SER A 155 9.73 23.57 0.00
N GLN A 156 8.40 23.64 0.09
CA GLN A 156 7.65 24.88 -0.07
C GLN A 156 6.55 24.96 1.01
N GLY A 157 6.95 25.36 2.22
CA GLY A 157 6.07 25.71 3.33
C GLY A 157 6.75 26.79 4.16
N SER A 158 6.51 28.04 3.77
CA SER A 158 6.42 29.27 4.60
C SER A 158 7.21 29.33 5.92
N ASP A 159 8.15 30.27 6.05
CA ASP A 159 7.78 31.66 6.36
C ASP A 159 7.12 31.73 7.76
N VAL A 160 7.96 31.65 8.79
CA VAL A 160 7.70 32.40 10.02
C VAL A 160 8.22 33.79 9.73
N GLY A 161 7.29 34.75 9.69
CA GLY A 161 7.46 36.10 9.19
C GLY A 161 8.58 36.94 9.83
N PRO A 162 8.72 38.19 9.39
CA PRO A 162 9.89 39.01 9.68
C PRO A 162 10.08 39.16 11.19
N LYS A 163 11.27 38.78 11.65
CA LYS A 163 11.77 39.13 12.98
C LYS A 163 11.66 40.67 13.11
N PRO A 164 10.92 41.22 14.08
CA PRO A 164 10.93 42.66 14.29
C PRO A 164 12.37 43.09 14.59
N ARG A 165 12.82 44.05 13.79
CA ARG A 165 14.15 44.64 13.83
C ARG A 165 14.04 45.95 14.60
N GLY A 166 14.69 46.03 15.76
CA GLY A 166 14.95 47.26 16.53
C GLY A 166 13.71 47.85 17.21
N GLU A 167 13.74 48.61 18.31
CA GLU A 167 14.72 49.27 19.20
C GLU A 167 13.85 49.52 20.49
N ILE A 168 14.33 49.59 21.73
CA ILE A 168 15.32 50.46 22.40
C ILE A 168 15.66 49.75 23.73
#